data_AF-A0A2D4K487-F1
#
_entry.id   AF-A0A2D4K487-F1
#
_cell.length_a   1.000
_cell.length_b   1.000
_cell.length_c   1.000
_cell.angle_alpha   90.00
_cell.angle_beta   90.00
_cell.angle_gamma   90.00
#
_symmetry.space_group_name_H-M   'P 1'
#
loop_
_entity.id
_entity.type
_entity.pdbx_description
1 polymer ?
#
loop_
_entity_poly.entity_id
_entity_poly.type
_entity_poly.pdbx_seq_one_letter_code
_entity_poly.pdbx_strand_id
1 'polypeptide(L)'
;TSDTGECIVMDFTVGRKGYGSIYFEGEVNLTNLNLDAIVHVRRKEVIVYPDDELKPPIGEGLNRRAEVTLDGVWPTDKTSRCLIKSPERLTEMNYEGRLEAVSRKQGAQFKEYRPETGSWVFKVAHFSK
;
A
#
# COMPACT_ATOMS: atom_id res chain seq x y z
N THR A 1 18.37 -9.04 21.59
CA THR A 1 17.62 -7.84 22.02
C THR A 1 18.64 -6.89 22.60
N SER A 2 18.84 -5.73 21.99
CA SER A 2 19.72 -4.70 22.56
C SER A 2 19.09 -4.22 23.87
N ASP A 3 19.89 -4.08 24.93
CA ASP A 3 19.48 -3.72 26.31
C ASP A 3 18.81 -2.32 26.44
N THR A 4 18.57 -1.63 25.32
CA THR A 4 18.02 -0.27 25.24
C THR A 4 16.50 -0.22 24.99
N GLY A 5 15.84 -1.36 24.77
CA GLY A 5 14.41 -1.41 24.43
C GLY A 5 14.10 -0.96 22.99
N GLU A 6 15.13 -0.79 22.17
CA GLU A 6 15.00 -0.42 20.76
C GLU A 6 14.60 -1.63 19.91
N CYS A 7 13.67 -1.41 18.99
CA CYS A 7 13.25 -2.37 17.98
C CYS A 7 13.56 -1.82 16.60
N ILE A 8 14.73 -2.18 16.07
CA ILE A 8 15.17 -1.82 14.74
C ILE A 8 15.20 -3.10 13.91
N VAL A 9 14.50 -3.09 12.78
CA VAL A 9 14.37 -4.26 11.90
C VAL A 9 14.72 -3.90 10.46
N MET A 10 15.21 -4.88 9.71
CA MET A 10 15.40 -4.77 8.26
C MET A 10 14.16 -5.27 7.54
N ASP A 11 13.83 -4.64 6.41
CA ASP A 11 12.83 -5.13 5.46
C ASP A 11 11.45 -5.36 6.10
N PHE A 12 10.99 -4.34 6.82
CA PHE A 12 9.75 -4.37 7.58
C PHE A 12 8.52 -4.46 6.66
N THR A 13 7.59 -5.37 6.99
CA THR A 13 6.28 -5.45 6.33
C THR A 13 5.16 -5.36 7.35
N VAL A 14 4.19 -4.51 7.09
CA VAL A 14 2.93 -4.43 7.85
C VAL A 14 1.77 -4.61 6.89
N GLY A 15 0.75 -5.37 7.27
CA GLY A 15 -0.35 -5.65 6.37
C GLY A 15 -1.57 -6.24 7.05
N ARG A 16 -2.66 -6.31 6.28
CA ARG A 16 -3.94 -6.84 6.70
C ARG A 16 -4.41 -7.88 5.69
N LYS A 17 -4.54 -9.13 6.15
CA LYS A 17 -4.95 -10.27 5.32
C LYS A 17 -6.23 -9.95 4.54
N GLY A 18 -6.18 -10.11 3.21
CA GLY A 18 -7.31 -9.88 2.30
C GLY A 18 -7.56 -8.42 1.90
N TYR A 19 -6.71 -7.49 2.35
CA TYR A 19 -6.76 -6.06 2.02
C TYR A 19 -5.47 -5.54 1.39
N GLY A 20 -4.31 -5.98 1.87
CA GLY A 20 -3.02 -5.54 1.34
C GLY A 20 -1.91 -5.51 2.37
N SER A 21 -0.76 -4.97 1.97
CA SER A 21 0.43 -4.79 2.78
C SER A 21 1.24 -3.57 2.34
N ILE A 22 2.13 -3.13 3.22
CA ILE A 22 3.12 -2.10 2.98
C ILE A 22 4.48 -2.69 3.36
N TYR A 23 5.40 -2.67 2.40
CA TYR A 23 6.77 -3.12 2.55
C TYR A 23 7.72 -1.92 2.59
N PHE A 24 8.55 -1.87 3.62
CA PHE A 24 9.56 -0.85 3.84
C PHE A 24 10.94 -1.48 3.70
N GLU A 25 11.63 -1.15 2.62
CA GLU A 25 12.97 -1.64 2.33
C GLU A 25 14.03 -0.99 3.24
N GLY A 26 14.95 -1.81 3.73
CA GLY A 26 16.05 -1.39 4.59
C GLY A 26 15.68 -1.25 6.06
N GLU A 27 16.46 -0.49 6.80
CA GLU A 27 16.32 -0.37 8.25
C GLU A 27 15.12 0.50 8.63
N VAL A 28 14.27 0.01 9.55
CA VAL A 28 13.11 0.72 10.11
C VAL A 28 13.13 0.62 11.63
N ASN A 29 13.09 1.77 12.29
CA ASN A 29 12.94 1.85 13.74
C ASN A 29 11.45 1.81 14.12
N LEU A 30 11.05 0.73 14.78
CA LEU A 30 9.68 0.48 15.28
C LEU A 30 9.51 0.82 16.76
N THR A 31 10.56 1.30 17.42
CA THR A 31 10.55 1.62 18.85
C THR A 31 9.43 2.61 19.15
N ASN A 32 8.54 2.23 20.08
CA ASN A 32 7.39 3.04 20.53
C ASN A 32 6.37 3.41 19.43
N LEU A 33 6.37 2.75 18.26
CA LEU A 33 5.35 3.00 17.24
C LEU A 33 4.05 2.24 17.58
N ASN A 34 2.95 2.99 17.66
CA ASN A 34 1.61 2.40 17.72
C ASN A 34 1.09 2.13 16.30
N LEU A 35 1.35 0.93 15.78
CA LEU A 35 0.95 0.54 14.42
C LEU A 35 -0.56 0.59 14.20
N ASP A 36 -1.37 0.33 15.23
CA ASP A 36 -2.84 0.38 15.13
C ASP A 36 -3.35 1.81 14.87
N ALA A 37 -2.67 2.81 15.43
CA ALA A 37 -3.00 4.21 15.19
C ALA A 37 -2.45 4.71 13.84
N ILE A 38 -1.25 4.25 13.47
CA ILE A 38 -0.49 4.79 12.34
C ILE A 38 -0.92 4.17 11.01
N VAL A 39 -1.15 2.86 10.93
CA VAL A 39 -1.28 2.13 9.67
C VAL A 39 -2.71 1.60 9.48
N HIS A 40 -3.38 2.09 8.44
CA HIS A 40 -4.74 1.69 8.09
C HIS A 40 -4.76 1.09 6.69
N VAL A 41 -4.80 -0.24 6.59
CA VAL A 41 -4.97 -0.95 5.32
C VAL A 41 -6.46 -1.25 5.12
N ARG A 42 -7.06 -0.58 4.13
CA ARG A 42 -8.49 -0.64 3.78
C ARG A 42 -8.66 -1.17 2.36
N ARG A 43 -9.92 -1.38 1.95
CA ARG A 43 -10.22 -1.90 0.61
C ARG A 43 -9.87 -0.83 -0.41
N LYS A 44 -8.92 -1.11 -1.30
CA LYS A 44 -8.45 -0.19 -2.35
C LYS A 44 -7.79 1.10 -1.84
N GLU A 45 -7.38 1.14 -0.57
CA GLU A 45 -6.78 2.33 0.04
C GLU A 45 -5.85 1.93 1.19
N VAL A 46 -4.75 2.68 1.33
CA VAL A 46 -3.89 2.64 2.51
C VAL A 46 -3.70 4.05 3.03
N ILE A 47 -3.70 4.20 4.36
CA ILE A 47 -3.43 5.46 5.04
C ILE A 47 -2.34 5.20 6.07
N VAL A 48 -1.28 6.00 6.04
CA VAL A 48 -0.18 5.98 7.01
C VAL A 48 -0.09 7.38 7.61
N TYR A 49 -0.20 7.47 8.94
CA TYR A 49 -0.42 8.72 9.68
C TYR A 49 -1.70 9.44 9.22
N PRO A 50 -2.88 9.03 9.74
CA PRO A 50 -4.15 9.64 9.35
C PRO A 50 -4.26 11.11 9.79
N ASP A 51 -3.59 11.46 10.87
CA ASP A 51 -3.45 12.83 11.36
C ASP A 51 -2.13 13.44 10.85
N ASP A 52 -2.24 14.52 10.08
CA ASP A 52 -1.11 15.20 9.48
C ASP A 52 -0.28 15.97 10.54
N GLU A 53 -0.85 16.32 11.70
CA GLU A 53 -0.12 16.96 12.81
C GLU A 53 0.80 15.98 13.56
N LEU A 54 0.43 14.70 13.59
CA LEU A 54 1.21 13.62 14.21
C LEU A 54 2.18 12.95 13.23
N LYS A 55 2.20 13.40 11.98
CA LYS A 55 3.03 12.82 10.93
C LYS A 55 4.47 13.30 11.08
N PRO A 56 5.45 12.39 11.21
CA PRO A 56 6.85 12.78 11.32
C PRO A 56 7.39 13.31 9.98
N PRO A 57 8.56 13.97 9.98
CA PRO A 57 9.25 14.40 8.76
C PRO A 57 9.50 13.24 7.78
N ILE A 58 9.70 13.58 6.50
CA ILE A 58 10.02 12.59 5.47
C ILE A 58 11.32 11.86 5.83
N GLY A 59 11.27 10.53 5.85
CA GLY A 59 12.39 9.65 6.21
C GLY A 59 12.31 9.11 7.64
N GLU A 60 11.49 9.72 8.50
CA GLU A 60 11.32 9.29 9.89
C GLU A 60 10.10 8.38 10.07
N GLY A 61 10.20 7.44 11.02
CA GLY A 61 9.17 6.44 11.28
C GLY A 61 8.76 5.70 10.00
N LEU A 62 7.46 5.70 9.72
CA LEU A 62 6.88 5.12 8.50
C LEU A 62 6.64 6.15 7.38
N ASN A 63 6.97 7.44 7.58
CA ASN A 63 6.78 8.48 6.56
C ASN A 63 7.95 8.49 5.57
N ARG A 64 8.14 7.38 4.87
CA ARG A 64 9.31 7.10 4.03
C ARG A 64 8.92 6.27 2.82
N ARG A 65 9.90 6.00 1.96
CA ARG A 65 9.67 5.18 0.77
C ARG A 65 9.14 3.79 1.16
N ALA A 66 8.15 3.32 0.42
CA ALA A 66 7.55 2.02 0.64
C ALA A 66 6.97 1.46 -0.65
N GLU A 67 6.85 0.14 -0.70
CA GLU A 67 6.05 -0.56 -1.69
C GLU A 67 4.70 -0.94 -1.08
N VAL A 68 3.62 -0.49 -1.70
CA VAL A 68 2.26 -0.76 -1.27
C VAL A 68 1.67 -1.83 -2.17
N THR A 69 1.07 -2.85 -1.57
CA THR A 69 0.23 -3.84 -2.24
C THR A 69 -1.20 -3.66 -1.74
N LEU A 70 -2.15 -3.41 -2.63
CA LEU A 70 -3.58 -3.41 -2.33
C LEU A 70 -4.23 -4.63 -2.96
N ASP A 71 -4.81 -5.51 -2.14
CA ASP A 71 -5.42 -6.76 -2.58
C ASP A 71 -6.92 -6.63 -2.85
N GLY A 72 -7.39 -7.49 -3.76
CA GLY A 72 -8.77 -7.54 -4.20
C GLY A 72 -9.31 -6.24 -4.79
N VAL A 73 -8.49 -5.63 -5.63
CA VAL A 73 -8.77 -4.42 -6.40
C VAL A 73 -9.26 -4.82 -7.79
N TRP A 74 -10.54 -5.17 -7.92
CA TRP A 74 -11.17 -5.45 -9.22
C TRP A 74 -12.14 -4.34 -9.64
N PRO A 75 -12.37 -4.14 -10.96
CA PRO A 75 -13.45 -3.31 -11.44
C PRO A 75 -14.80 -3.99 -11.20
N THR A 76 -15.85 -3.17 -11.10
CA THR A 76 -17.22 -3.64 -10.93
C THR A 76 -17.95 -3.52 -12.27
N ASP A 77 -18.62 -4.59 -12.68
CA ASP A 77 -19.48 -4.59 -13.85
C ASP A 77 -20.70 -3.70 -13.61
N LYS A 78 -20.96 -2.77 -14.52
CA LYS A 78 -22.04 -1.78 -14.35
C LYS A 78 -23.42 -2.40 -14.41
N THR A 79 -23.57 -3.52 -15.11
CA THR A 79 -24.85 -4.20 -15.35
C THR A 79 -25.12 -5.19 -14.23
N SER A 80 -24.20 -6.12 -13.96
CA SER A 80 -24.42 -7.17 -12.95
C SER A 80 -24.09 -6.73 -11.52
N ARG A 81 -23.37 -5.61 -11.34
CA ARG A 81 -22.81 -5.15 -10.05
C ARG A 81 -21.84 -6.14 -9.40
N CYS A 82 -21.40 -7.16 -10.12
CA CYS A 82 -20.41 -8.12 -9.67
C CYS A 82 -18.98 -7.64 -9.99
N LEU A 83 -17.99 -8.17 -9.26
CA LEU A 83 -16.58 -7.93 -9.56
C LEU A 83 -16.17 -8.68 -10.84
N ILE A 84 -15.41 -8.01 -11.69
CA ILE A 84 -14.84 -8.61 -12.89
C ILE A 84 -13.46 -9.14 -12.54
N LYS A 85 -13.35 -10.47 -12.43
CA LYS A 85 -12.10 -11.17 -12.07
C LYS A 85 -11.45 -11.95 -13.21
N SER A 86 -12.13 -12.10 -14.36
CA SER A 86 -11.58 -12.80 -15.53
C SER A 86 -10.36 -12.02 -16.06
N PRO A 87 -9.17 -12.65 -16.14
CA PRO A 87 -7.97 -12.03 -16.70
C PRO A 87 -8.17 -11.52 -18.13
N GLU A 88 -8.96 -12.23 -18.94
CA GLU A 88 -9.28 -11.86 -20.32
C GLU A 88 -10.04 -10.53 -20.35
N ARG A 89 -11.13 -10.43 -19.57
CA ARG A 89 -11.91 -9.18 -19.48
C ARG A 89 -11.09 -8.02 -18.92
N LEU A 90 -10.22 -8.28 -17.94
CA LEU A 90 -9.34 -7.26 -17.36
C LEU A 90 -8.34 -6.72 -18.39
N THR A 91 -7.82 -7.59 -19.24
CA THR A 91 -6.93 -7.26 -20.37
C THR A 91 -7.68 -6.44 -21.42
N GLU A 92 -8.86 -6.91 -21.86
CA GLU A 92 -9.68 -6.24 -22.88
C GLU A 92 -10.02 -4.79 -22.51
N MET A 93 -10.26 -4.51 -21.22
CA MET A 93 -10.56 -3.15 -20.75
C MET A 93 -9.33 -2.33 -20.33
N ASN A 94 -8.14 -2.90 -20.49
CA ASN A 94 -6.86 -2.34 -20.04
C ASN A 94 -6.93 -1.85 -18.58
N TYR A 95 -7.40 -2.71 -17.66
CA TYR A 95 -7.58 -2.34 -16.27
C TYR A 95 -6.25 -2.01 -15.58
N GLU A 96 -5.19 -2.76 -15.90
CA GLU A 96 -3.83 -2.48 -15.42
C GLU A 96 -3.37 -1.06 -15.80
N GLY A 97 -3.51 -0.67 -17.08
CA GLY A 97 -3.15 0.68 -17.52
C GLY A 97 -3.96 1.79 -16.84
N ARG A 98 -5.19 1.50 -16.39
CA ARG A 98 -5.95 2.45 -15.56
C ARG A 98 -5.35 2.59 -14.17
N LEU A 99 -4.97 1.49 -13.53
CA LEU A 99 -4.31 1.51 -12.22
C LEU A 99 -2.96 2.22 -12.30
N GLU A 100 -2.18 1.96 -13.35
CA GLU A 100 -0.94 2.68 -13.62
C GLU A 100 -1.16 4.19 -13.73
N ALA A 101 -2.16 4.61 -14.51
CA ALA A 101 -2.50 6.03 -14.65
C ALA A 101 -2.92 6.68 -13.33
N VAL A 102 -3.67 5.95 -12.48
CA VAL A 102 -4.06 6.42 -11.15
C VAL A 102 -2.85 6.54 -10.23
N SER A 103 -1.96 5.53 -10.19
CA SER A 103 -0.70 5.61 -9.42
C SER A 103 0.10 6.83 -9.81
N ARG A 104 0.33 7.04 -11.11
CA ARG A 104 1.11 8.18 -11.61
C ARG A 104 0.47 9.51 -11.24
N LYS A 105 -0.85 9.63 -11.31
CA LYS A 105 -1.58 10.85 -10.90
C LYS A 105 -1.41 11.18 -9.42
N GLN A 106 -1.24 10.17 -8.58
CA GLN A 106 -1.00 10.31 -7.13
C GLN A 106 0.51 10.45 -6.79
N GLY A 107 1.38 10.59 -7.79
CA GLY A 107 2.83 10.66 -7.56
C GLY A 107 3.47 9.33 -7.16
N ALA A 108 2.74 8.22 -7.29
CA ALA A 108 3.25 6.87 -7.04
C ALA A 108 3.82 6.25 -8.32
N GLN A 109 4.84 5.40 -8.16
CA GLN A 109 5.40 4.60 -9.23
C GLN A 109 4.69 3.25 -9.29
N PHE A 110 3.85 3.05 -10.31
CA PHE A 110 3.24 1.75 -10.58
C PHE A 110 4.32 0.66 -10.75
N LYS A 111 4.04 -0.54 -10.21
CA LYS A 111 4.91 -1.71 -10.35
C LYS A 111 4.28 -2.78 -11.21
N GLU A 112 3.14 -3.29 -10.78
CA GLU A 112 2.44 -4.39 -11.45
C GLU A 112 0.99 -4.46 -10.96
N TYR A 113 0.17 -5.17 -11.73
CA TYR A 113 -1.15 -5.63 -11.29
C TYR A 113 -1.25 -7.14 -11.49
N ARG A 114 -1.59 -7.88 -10.44
CA ARG A 114 -1.81 -9.34 -10.48
C ARG A 114 -3.31 -9.65 -10.52
N PRO A 115 -3.88 -10.09 -11.65
CA PRO A 115 -5.32 -10.33 -11.81
C PRO A 115 -5.90 -11.37 -10.85
N GLU A 116 -5.13 -12.41 -10.52
CA GLU A 116 -5.55 -13.60 -9.77
C GLU A 116 -5.97 -13.23 -8.34
N THR A 117 -5.20 -12.36 -7.72
CA THR A 117 -5.44 -11.83 -6.36
C THR A 117 -6.04 -10.42 -6.38
N GLY A 118 -6.10 -9.79 -7.55
CA GLY A 118 -6.45 -8.38 -7.71
C GLY A 118 -5.48 -7.48 -6.96
N SER A 119 -4.19 -7.85 -6.95
CA SER A 119 -3.17 -7.09 -6.23
C SER A 119 -2.63 -5.96 -7.09
N TRP A 120 -2.87 -4.73 -6.68
CA TRP A 120 -2.28 -3.53 -7.27
C TRP A 120 -1.04 -3.14 -6.47
N VAL A 121 0.13 -3.15 -7.12
CA VAL A 121 1.41 -2.85 -6.49
C VAL A 121 1.98 -1.55 -7.03
N PHE A 122 2.43 -0.67 -6.13
CA PHE A 122 3.09 0.59 -6.48
C PHE A 122 4.04 1.05 -5.37
N LYS A 123 5.04 1.85 -5.74
CA LYS A 123 5.97 2.48 -4.80
C LYS A 123 5.61 3.93 -4.55
N VAL A 124 5.73 4.36 -3.30
CA VAL A 124 5.59 5.75 -2.88
C VAL A 124 6.92 6.25 -2.33
N ALA A 125 7.21 7.54 -2.50
CA ALA A 125 8.41 8.15 -1.93
C ALA A 125 8.26 8.42 -0.42
N HIS A 126 7.04 8.70 0.03
CA HIS A 126 6.63 8.96 1.40
C HIS A 126 5.09 9.03 1.47
N PHE A 127 4.50 9.26 2.65
CA PHE A 127 3.05 9.26 2.87
C PHE A 127 2.54 10.68 3.19
N SER A 128 2.60 11.58 2.21
CA SER A 128 2.00 12.92 2.27
C SER A 128 0.76 13.01 1.39
N LYS A 129 -0.16 13.92 1.74
CA LYS A 129 -1.23 14.34 0.82
C LYS A 129 -0.72 15.42 -0.12
#